data_AF-A0AAU5C8L3-F1
#
_entry.id   AF-A0AAU5C8L3-F1
#
_cell.length_a   1.000
_cell.length_b   1.000
_cell.length_c   1.000
_cell.angle_alpha   90.00
_cell.angle_beta   90.00
_cell.angle_gamma   90.00
#
_symmetry.space_group_name_H-M   'P 1'
#
loop_
_entity.id
_entity.type
_entity.pdbx_description
1 polymer ?
#
loop_
_entity_poly.entity_id
_entity_poly.type
_entity_poly.pdbx_seq_one_letter_code
_entity_poly.pdbx_strand_id
1 'polypeptide(L)'
;MAVRPVRAQDRIPEDLPDRVARDLPGGVELYHLRPDGSILLADREGSRELGPEREFLRFIDDGQFAHYLVGDAATSPERPSNATVKLGVVGPRSAFTPHAHGGEHFVLSLGHAACGLFDTARGRVTDVPLTPGMLIRIPEMMPHSFANRGDAPLTILAANTGYGIDHEDYAITAAEAERRATAPSGGQGGPSGGTAPAAGDPAGRRTLTAEPLTDYRTLAAELRDIERAQRVHGIAATTVRERLAARLRRVAAALEVPR
;
A
#
# COMPACT_ATOMS: atom_id res chain seq x y z
N MET A 1 -27.07 -46.81 -2.90
CA MET A 1 -26.90 -45.38 -3.21
C MET A 1 -26.08 -45.27 -4.48
N ALA A 2 -26.68 -44.79 -5.58
CA ALA A 2 -25.97 -44.60 -6.84
C ALA A 2 -25.23 -43.25 -6.81
N VAL A 3 -23.91 -43.29 -6.95
CA VAL A 3 -23.07 -42.10 -7.13
C VAL A 3 -23.34 -41.56 -8.53
N ARG A 4 -23.91 -40.36 -8.64
CA ARG A 4 -24.07 -39.65 -9.91
C ARG A 4 -22.69 -39.20 -10.41
N PRO A 5 -22.36 -39.39 -11.69
CA PRO A 5 -21.12 -38.84 -12.24
C PRO A 5 -21.24 -37.33 -12.35
N VAL A 6 -20.21 -36.62 -11.87
CA VAL A 6 -20.01 -35.19 -12.10
C VAL A 6 -19.81 -35.01 -13.60
N ARG A 7 -20.74 -34.30 -14.25
CA ARG A 7 -20.61 -33.95 -15.67
C ARG A 7 -19.43 -33.00 -15.81
N ALA A 8 -18.48 -33.35 -16.67
CA ALA A 8 -17.49 -32.45 -17.21
C ALA A 8 -18.19 -31.31 -17.97
N GLN A 9 -18.35 -30.17 -17.31
CA GLN A 9 -18.67 -28.88 -17.93
C GLN A 9 -17.70 -27.82 -17.37
N ASP A 10 -16.41 -28.14 -17.33
CA ASP A 10 -15.35 -27.15 -17.07
C ASP A 10 -15.02 -26.41 -18.37
N ARG A 11 -15.99 -25.63 -18.85
CA ARG A 11 -15.68 -24.50 -19.73
C ARG A 11 -15.87 -23.25 -18.90
N ILE A 12 -14.76 -22.56 -18.66
CA ILE A 12 -14.76 -21.22 -18.08
C ILE A 12 -15.74 -20.37 -18.92
N PRO A 13 -16.85 -19.88 -18.34
CA PRO A 13 -17.90 -19.19 -19.09
C PRO A 13 -17.40 -17.91 -19.75
N GLU A 14 -17.96 -17.59 -20.92
CA GLU A 14 -17.49 -16.54 -21.82
C GLU A 14 -17.69 -15.09 -21.29
N ASP A 15 -18.49 -14.90 -20.22
CA ASP A 15 -18.86 -13.60 -19.62
C ASP A 15 -18.41 -13.47 -18.15
N LEU A 16 -17.15 -13.80 -17.86
CA LEU A 16 -16.64 -14.09 -16.51
C LEU A 16 -17.02 -13.08 -15.40
N PRO A 17 -16.94 -11.73 -15.57
CA PRO A 17 -17.30 -10.81 -14.50
C PRO A 17 -18.81 -10.80 -14.18
N ASP A 18 -19.67 -10.77 -15.21
CA ASP A 18 -21.12 -10.57 -15.04
C ASP A 18 -21.87 -11.85 -14.67
N ARG A 19 -21.35 -13.02 -15.05
CA ARG A 19 -21.86 -14.31 -14.56
C ARG A 19 -21.37 -14.62 -13.16
N VAL A 20 -20.07 -14.41 -12.88
CA VAL A 20 -19.54 -14.64 -11.53
C VAL A 20 -20.25 -13.73 -10.54
N ALA A 21 -20.44 -12.43 -10.86
CA ALA A 21 -21.19 -11.47 -10.05
C ALA A 21 -22.53 -12.02 -9.52
N ARG A 22 -23.35 -12.64 -10.39
CA ARG A 22 -24.68 -13.15 -10.02
C ARG A 22 -24.63 -14.38 -9.11
N ASP A 23 -23.55 -15.15 -9.18
CA ASP A 23 -23.34 -16.35 -8.39
C ASP A 23 -22.49 -16.09 -7.12
N LEU A 24 -21.99 -14.87 -6.94
CA LEU A 24 -21.23 -14.50 -5.74
C LEU A 24 -22.12 -14.55 -4.49
N PRO A 25 -21.65 -15.18 -3.40
CA PRO A 25 -22.32 -15.07 -2.10
C PRO A 25 -22.44 -13.62 -1.64
N GLY A 26 -23.49 -13.31 -0.88
CA GLY A 26 -23.67 -11.98 -0.31
C GLY A 26 -22.46 -11.55 0.53
N GLY A 27 -21.98 -10.32 0.31
CA GLY A 27 -20.81 -9.76 0.98
C GLY A 27 -19.46 -10.15 0.37
N VAL A 28 -19.44 -10.93 -0.72
CA VAL A 28 -18.21 -11.22 -1.47
C VAL A 28 -18.03 -10.18 -2.58
N GLU A 29 -16.83 -9.63 -2.64
CA GLU A 29 -16.37 -8.73 -3.68
C GLU A 29 -15.22 -9.38 -4.45
N LEU A 30 -15.30 -9.34 -5.78
CA LEU A 30 -14.27 -9.84 -6.68
C LEU A 30 -13.63 -8.67 -7.41
N TYR A 31 -12.32 -8.52 -7.25
CA TYR A 31 -11.54 -7.49 -7.94
C TYR A 31 -10.72 -8.10 -9.08
N HIS A 32 -11.00 -7.68 -10.30
CA HIS A 32 -10.20 -8.00 -11.48
C HIS A 32 -9.26 -6.85 -11.81
N LEU A 33 -7.97 -7.05 -11.53
CA LEU A 33 -6.91 -6.08 -11.75
C LEU A 33 -6.34 -6.28 -13.15
N ARG A 34 -6.69 -5.40 -14.08
CA ARG A 34 -6.35 -5.56 -15.49
C ARG A 34 -4.93 -5.05 -15.78
N PRO A 35 -4.24 -5.63 -16.78
CA PRO A 35 -2.89 -5.21 -17.15
C PRO A 35 -2.72 -3.77 -17.68
N ASP A 36 -3.81 -3.07 -17.96
CA ASP A 36 -3.85 -1.65 -18.35
C ASP A 36 -3.97 -0.71 -17.14
N GLY A 37 -4.09 -1.27 -15.93
CA GLY A 37 -4.22 -0.55 -14.67
C GLY A 37 -5.67 -0.28 -14.25
N SER A 38 -6.66 -0.67 -15.07
CA SER A 38 -8.07 -0.59 -14.68
C SER A 38 -8.46 -1.69 -13.69
N ILE A 39 -9.44 -1.41 -12.83
CA ILE A 39 -9.92 -2.35 -11.82
C ILE A 39 -11.41 -2.54 -12.01
N LEU A 40 -11.83 -3.78 -12.24
CA LEU A 40 -13.24 -4.16 -12.31
C LEU A 40 -13.63 -4.77 -10.96
N LEU A 41 -14.62 -4.18 -10.29
CA LEU A 41 -15.27 -4.75 -9.11
C LEU A 41 -16.54 -5.46 -9.54
N ALA A 42 -16.68 -6.72 -9.13
CA ALA A 42 -17.90 -7.50 -9.26
C ALA A 42 -18.39 -7.92 -7.87
N ASP A 43 -19.67 -7.71 -7.62
CA ASP A 43 -20.39 -8.13 -6.43
C ASP A 43 -21.77 -8.65 -6.82
N ARG A 44 -22.65 -8.93 -5.84
CA ARG A 44 -23.99 -9.44 -6.11
C ARG A 44 -24.88 -8.46 -6.89
N GLU A 45 -24.58 -7.16 -6.86
CA GLU A 45 -25.34 -6.12 -7.53
C GLU A 45 -24.93 -5.95 -9.00
N GLY A 46 -23.75 -6.46 -9.37
CA GLY A 46 -23.26 -6.50 -10.75
C GLY A 46 -21.77 -6.22 -10.83
N SER A 47 -21.31 -5.74 -11.99
CA SER A 47 -19.93 -5.34 -12.21
C SER A 47 -19.81 -3.87 -12.57
N ARG A 48 -18.73 -3.22 -12.12
CA ARG A 48 -18.41 -1.83 -12.42
C ARG A 48 -16.91 -1.58 -12.40
N GLU A 49 -16.45 -0.63 -13.20
CA GLU A 49 -15.06 -0.19 -13.16
C GLU A 49 -14.85 0.82 -12.04
N LEU A 50 -13.85 0.57 -11.20
CA LEU A 50 -13.44 1.50 -10.15
C LEU A 50 -12.60 2.62 -10.74
N GLY A 51 -12.79 3.83 -10.24
CA GLY A 51 -12.02 4.97 -10.70
C GLY A 51 -12.00 6.18 -9.77
N PRO A 52 -11.11 7.15 -10.07
CA PRO A 52 -10.88 8.39 -9.30
C PRO A 52 -12.13 9.24 -9.08
N GLU A 53 -13.15 9.12 -9.94
CA GLU A 53 -14.35 9.94 -9.87
C GLU A 53 -15.40 9.43 -8.87
N ARG A 54 -15.29 8.20 -8.37
CA ARG A 54 -16.35 7.57 -7.56
C ARG A 54 -15.86 6.86 -6.31
N GLU A 55 -14.85 6.00 -6.43
CA GLU A 55 -14.54 5.00 -5.38
C GLU A 55 -13.08 5.04 -4.92
N PHE A 56 -12.27 5.85 -5.60
CA PHE A 56 -10.88 6.05 -5.30
C PHE A 56 -10.69 7.36 -4.55
N LEU A 57 -9.92 7.28 -3.48
CA LEU A 57 -9.46 8.42 -2.72
C LEU A 57 -8.11 8.83 -3.27
N ARG A 58 -7.87 10.15 -3.36
CA ARG A 58 -6.53 10.64 -3.65
C ARG A 58 -5.59 10.13 -2.59
N PHE A 59 -4.40 9.71 -2.99
CA PHE A 59 -3.36 9.32 -2.05
C PHE A 59 -2.52 10.53 -1.64
N ILE A 60 -1.25 10.32 -1.25
CA ILE A 60 -0.29 11.36 -0.87
C ILE A 60 -0.02 12.35 -2.04
N ASP A 61 0.05 11.84 -3.27
CA ASP A 61 0.51 12.59 -4.44
C ASP A 61 -0.54 12.62 -5.57
N ASP A 62 -0.44 13.64 -6.42
CA ASP A 62 -1.29 13.77 -7.61
C ASP A 62 -1.14 12.58 -8.57
N GLY A 63 -2.27 12.14 -9.11
CA GLY A 63 -2.31 10.98 -10.02
C GLY A 63 -2.10 9.63 -9.32
N GLN A 64 -2.09 9.61 -7.98
CA GLN A 64 -2.03 8.39 -7.19
C GLN A 64 -3.30 8.25 -6.36
N PHE A 65 -3.87 7.05 -6.38
CA PHE A 65 -5.20 6.79 -5.87
C PHE A 65 -5.23 5.51 -5.05
N ALA A 66 -6.18 5.40 -4.13
CA ALA A 66 -6.41 4.17 -3.38
C ALA A 66 -7.89 3.86 -3.19
N HIS A 67 -8.21 2.57 -3.21
CA HIS A 67 -9.47 2.00 -2.75
C HIS A 67 -9.20 1.16 -1.50
N TYR A 68 -9.90 1.43 -0.40
CA TYR A 68 -9.66 0.72 0.85
C TYR A 68 -10.45 -0.57 0.88
N LEU A 69 -9.75 -1.66 1.17
CA LEU A 69 -10.37 -2.96 1.39
C LEU A 69 -10.61 -3.21 2.88
N VAL A 70 -9.70 -2.71 3.72
CA VAL A 70 -9.84 -2.79 5.18
C VAL A 70 -9.51 -1.41 5.75
N GLY A 71 -10.55 -0.74 6.22
CA GLY A 71 -10.50 0.58 6.84
C GLY A 71 -11.58 1.53 6.33
N ASP A 72 -11.64 2.73 6.88
CA ASP A 72 -12.64 3.74 6.52
C ASP A 72 -11.99 5.12 6.31
N ALA A 73 -12.34 5.77 5.20
CA ALA A 73 -11.96 7.15 4.92
C ALA A 73 -12.51 8.13 5.95
N ALA A 74 -13.64 7.83 6.60
CA ALA A 74 -14.21 8.66 7.66
C ALA A 74 -13.33 8.72 8.91
N THR A 75 -12.46 7.71 9.12
CA THR A 75 -11.54 7.68 10.26
C THR A 75 -10.32 8.57 10.01
N SER A 76 -9.79 8.61 8.77
CA SER A 76 -8.69 9.52 8.42
C SER A 76 -8.83 10.15 7.02
N PRO A 77 -9.75 11.11 6.84
CA PRO A 77 -10.00 11.73 5.54
C PRO A 77 -8.80 12.55 5.03
N GLU A 78 -7.96 13.02 5.94
CA GLU A 78 -6.75 13.79 5.62
C GLU A 78 -5.53 12.90 5.33
N ARG A 79 -5.57 11.62 5.73
CA ARG A 79 -4.43 10.67 5.56
C ARG A 79 -4.90 9.36 4.92
N PRO A 80 -5.27 9.44 3.64
CA PRO A 80 -5.85 8.31 2.93
C PRO A 80 -4.89 7.11 2.78
N SER A 81 -3.59 7.33 2.93
CA SER A 81 -2.63 6.25 2.98
C SER A 81 -2.78 5.32 4.18
N ASN A 82 -3.62 5.64 5.16
CA ASN A 82 -3.65 4.94 6.45
C ASN A 82 -4.48 3.64 6.49
N ALA A 83 -5.15 3.26 5.41
CA ALA A 83 -5.91 2.01 5.38
C ALA A 83 -5.02 0.77 5.55
N THR A 84 -5.42 -0.16 6.41
CA THR A 84 -4.69 -1.40 6.71
C THR A 84 -4.45 -2.22 5.45
N VAL A 85 -5.44 -2.29 4.57
CA VAL A 85 -5.33 -2.95 3.26
C VAL A 85 -5.99 -2.07 2.21
N LYS A 86 -5.28 -1.81 1.11
CA LYS A 86 -5.75 -0.99 0.00
C LYS A 86 -5.25 -1.46 -1.35
N LEU A 87 -6.09 -1.28 -2.36
CA LEU A 87 -5.69 -1.31 -3.76
C LEU A 87 -5.22 0.09 -4.13
N GLY A 88 -3.96 0.21 -4.55
CA GLY A 88 -3.39 1.47 -5.02
C GLY A 88 -3.31 1.52 -6.54
N VAL A 89 -3.48 2.70 -7.11
CA VAL A 89 -3.16 3.00 -8.52
C VAL A 89 -2.08 4.08 -8.53
N VAL A 90 -0.92 3.74 -9.08
CA VAL A 90 0.24 4.62 -9.21
C VAL A 90 0.30 5.12 -10.65
N GLY A 91 0.33 6.43 -10.83
CA GLY A 91 0.40 7.07 -12.15
C GLY A 91 1.58 6.57 -13.01
N PRO A 92 1.49 6.70 -14.35
CA PRO A 92 2.62 6.38 -15.23
C PRO A 92 3.86 7.19 -14.88
N ARG A 93 5.03 6.55 -14.87
CA ARG A 93 6.32 7.24 -14.67
C ARG A 93 6.36 8.11 -13.41
N SER A 94 5.66 7.73 -12.36
CA SER A 94 5.59 8.48 -11.10
C SER A 94 6.05 7.64 -9.90
N ALA A 95 6.32 8.30 -8.79
CA ALA A 95 6.71 7.70 -7.53
C ALA A 95 6.00 8.42 -6.39
N PHE A 96 5.74 7.71 -5.30
CA PHE A 96 5.25 8.35 -4.08
C PHE A 96 6.30 9.29 -3.51
N THR A 97 5.87 10.40 -2.91
CA THR A 97 6.72 11.20 -2.03
C THR A 97 7.36 10.28 -1.00
N PRO A 98 8.69 10.30 -0.80
CA PRO A 98 9.35 9.45 0.17
C PRO A 98 8.76 9.58 1.58
N HIS A 99 8.51 8.44 2.21
CA HIS A 99 7.93 8.36 3.55
C HIS A 99 8.41 7.12 4.30
N ALA A 100 8.11 7.09 5.59
CA ALA A 100 8.25 5.91 6.44
C ALA A 100 6.90 5.58 7.09
N HIS A 101 6.70 4.32 7.43
CA HIS A 101 5.51 3.85 8.12
C HIS A 101 5.81 3.45 9.55
N GLY A 102 4.95 3.84 10.49
CA GLY A 102 5.03 3.39 11.88
C GLY A 102 4.83 1.89 12.08
N GLY A 103 4.51 1.11 11.04
CA GLY A 103 4.46 -0.36 11.13
C GLY A 103 4.93 -1.01 9.84
N GLU A 104 5.02 -2.35 9.80
CA GLU A 104 5.53 -3.03 8.60
C GLU A 104 4.61 -2.81 7.41
N HIS A 105 5.21 -2.61 6.24
CA HIS A 105 4.51 -2.34 5.00
C HIS A 105 4.80 -3.40 3.95
N PHE A 106 3.75 -3.89 3.29
CA PHE A 106 3.81 -4.90 2.25
C PHE A 106 3.25 -4.31 0.97
N VAL A 107 4.00 -4.39 -0.13
CA VAL A 107 3.54 -3.91 -1.44
C VAL A 107 3.72 -4.99 -2.49
N LEU A 108 2.61 -5.48 -3.04
CA LEU A 108 2.59 -6.38 -4.19
C LEU A 108 2.46 -5.54 -5.45
N SER A 109 3.44 -5.65 -6.34
CA SER A 109 3.41 -5.00 -7.66
C SER A 109 2.89 -5.93 -8.74
N LEU A 110 1.92 -5.49 -9.52
CA LEU A 110 1.41 -6.23 -10.69
C LEU A 110 2.00 -5.73 -12.02
N GLY A 111 2.92 -4.76 -11.95
CA GLY A 111 3.64 -4.20 -13.09
C GLY A 111 5.14 -4.12 -12.83
N HIS A 112 5.86 -3.39 -13.69
CA HIS A 112 7.27 -3.10 -13.46
C HIS A 112 7.39 -1.86 -12.57
N ALA A 113 7.99 -2.04 -11.41
CA ALA A 113 8.14 -1.00 -10.40
C ALA A 113 9.58 -0.94 -9.89
N ALA A 114 9.85 0.05 -9.04
CA ALA A 114 11.02 0.05 -8.16
C ALA A 114 10.62 0.55 -6.78
N CYS A 115 11.36 0.13 -5.77
CA CYS A 115 11.27 0.70 -4.43
C CYS A 115 12.64 1.26 -4.07
N GLY A 116 12.73 2.59 -3.96
CA GLY A 116 13.92 3.26 -3.43
C GLY A 116 13.87 3.21 -1.91
N LEU A 117 14.92 2.70 -1.28
CA LEU A 117 15.03 2.51 0.17
C LEU A 117 16.32 3.17 0.66
N PHE A 118 16.30 3.76 1.85
CA PHE A 118 17.55 4.17 2.48
C PHE A 118 18.17 2.97 3.21
N ASP A 119 19.37 2.57 2.78
CA ASP A 119 20.15 1.49 3.41
C ASP A 119 21.09 2.10 4.45
N THR A 120 20.64 2.16 5.70
CA THR A 120 21.39 2.73 6.81
C THR A 120 22.75 2.03 7.01
N ALA A 121 22.84 0.72 6.76
CA ALA A 121 24.10 -0.01 6.92
C ALA A 121 25.16 0.41 5.88
N ARG A 122 24.72 0.86 4.70
CA ARG A 122 25.59 1.36 3.62
C ARG A 122 25.60 2.89 3.49
N GLY A 123 24.78 3.60 4.27
CA GLY A 123 24.63 5.05 4.24
C GLY A 123 24.23 5.58 2.86
N ARG A 124 23.35 4.89 2.13
CA ARG A 124 22.97 5.28 0.77
C ARG A 124 21.56 4.81 0.38
N VAL A 125 20.98 5.48 -0.61
CA VAL A 125 19.76 5.02 -1.27
C VAL A 125 20.06 3.80 -2.16
N THR A 126 19.19 2.80 -2.08
CA THR A 126 19.22 1.60 -2.92
C THR A 126 17.87 1.43 -3.62
N ASP A 127 17.89 1.35 -4.94
CA ASP A 127 16.70 1.02 -5.73
C ASP A 127 16.57 -0.50 -5.93
N VAL A 128 15.44 -1.04 -5.49
CA VAL A 128 15.08 -2.45 -5.69
C VAL A 128 14.10 -2.54 -6.86
N PRO A 129 14.51 -3.05 -8.05
CA PRO A 129 13.58 -3.24 -9.16
C PRO A 129 12.63 -4.39 -8.87
N LEU A 130 11.35 -4.18 -9.16
CA LEU A 130 10.28 -5.17 -8.97
C LEU A 130 9.65 -5.52 -10.33
N THR A 131 9.51 -6.80 -10.61
CA THR A 131 8.73 -7.31 -11.74
C THR A 131 7.32 -7.70 -11.28
N PRO A 132 6.35 -7.84 -12.21
CA PRO A 132 4.99 -8.26 -11.85
C PRO A 132 4.96 -9.53 -11.01
N GLY A 133 4.14 -9.53 -9.96
CA GLY A 133 4.01 -10.63 -9.00
C GLY A 133 5.02 -10.60 -7.87
N MET A 134 5.95 -9.64 -7.84
CA MET A 134 6.87 -9.46 -6.71
C MET A 134 6.20 -8.68 -5.58
N LEU A 135 6.37 -9.21 -4.37
CA LEU A 135 6.01 -8.57 -3.11
C LEU A 135 7.28 -8.07 -2.43
N ILE A 136 7.27 -6.82 -1.97
CA ILE A 136 8.29 -6.29 -1.08
C ILE A 136 7.70 -6.08 0.32
N ARG A 137 8.44 -6.51 1.35
CA ARG A 137 8.18 -6.20 2.75
C ARG A 137 9.18 -5.16 3.22
N ILE A 138 8.67 -4.07 3.77
CA ILE A 138 9.43 -2.93 4.24
C ILE A 138 9.22 -2.85 5.76
N PRO A 139 10.28 -3.00 6.57
CA PRO A 139 10.18 -2.88 8.01
C PRO A 139 9.60 -1.53 8.45
N GLU A 140 9.01 -1.53 9.63
CA GLU A 140 8.63 -0.32 10.35
C GLU A 140 9.76 0.71 10.36
N MET A 141 9.38 1.97 10.17
CA MET A 141 10.22 3.16 10.13
C MET A 141 11.31 3.18 9.06
N MET A 142 11.38 2.19 8.17
CA MET A 142 12.32 2.22 7.04
C MET A 142 11.91 3.28 6.00
N PRO A 143 12.77 4.27 5.69
CA PRO A 143 12.50 5.28 4.68
C PRO A 143 12.44 4.65 3.29
N HIS A 144 11.37 4.91 2.55
CA HIS A 144 11.20 4.37 1.22
C HIS A 144 10.32 5.23 0.31
N SER A 145 10.36 4.91 -0.98
CA SER A 145 9.43 5.40 -2.00
C SER A 145 9.21 4.33 -3.06
N PHE A 146 7.94 4.05 -3.36
CA PHE A 146 7.55 3.13 -4.41
C PHE A 146 7.28 3.89 -5.72
N ALA A 147 7.78 3.35 -6.83
CA ALA A 147 7.75 3.99 -8.14
C ALA A 147 7.19 3.08 -9.23
N ASN A 148 6.31 3.62 -10.07
CA ASN A 148 5.87 3.00 -11.30
C ASN A 148 6.87 3.30 -12.44
N ARG A 149 7.55 2.25 -12.92
CA ARG A 149 8.48 2.36 -14.05
C ARG A 149 7.78 2.23 -15.40
N GLY A 150 6.48 1.93 -15.44
CA GLY A 150 5.67 1.81 -16.64
C GLY A 150 5.25 3.16 -17.23
N ASP A 151 4.76 3.10 -18.47
CA ASP A 151 4.08 4.19 -19.18
C ASP A 151 2.54 4.11 -19.08
N ALA A 152 2.03 3.14 -18.33
CA ALA A 152 0.62 2.97 -17.99
C ALA A 152 0.44 3.00 -16.46
N PRO A 153 -0.77 3.27 -15.96
CA PRO A 153 -1.06 3.16 -14.53
C PRO A 153 -0.71 1.78 -13.99
N LEU A 154 -0.22 1.75 -12.76
CA LEU A 154 0.21 0.54 -12.08
C LEU A 154 -0.69 0.27 -10.88
N THR A 155 -1.39 -0.85 -10.92
CA THR A 155 -2.11 -1.36 -9.76
C THR A 155 -1.15 -2.05 -8.78
N ILE A 156 -1.30 -1.73 -7.50
CA ILE A 156 -0.63 -2.38 -6.39
C ILE A 156 -1.65 -2.84 -5.36
N LEU A 157 -1.32 -3.89 -4.61
CA LEU A 157 -1.96 -4.18 -3.34
C LEU A 157 -0.98 -3.81 -2.24
N ALA A 158 -1.41 -2.93 -1.34
CA ALA A 158 -0.61 -2.48 -0.22
C ALA A 158 -1.29 -2.84 1.09
N ALA A 159 -0.51 -3.40 2.01
CA ALA A 159 -0.96 -3.72 3.36
C ALA A 159 0.02 -3.17 4.39
N ASN A 160 -0.47 -2.79 5.55
CA ASN A 160 0.34 -2.29 6.65
C ASN A 160 -0.05 -3.03 7.94
N THR A 161 0.93 -3.33 8.77
CA THR A 161 0.73 -3.96 10.09
C THR A 161 0.85 -2.90 11.19
N GLY A 162 0.24 -3.14 12.34
CA GLY A 162 0.66 -2.52 13.60
C GLY A 162 -0.10 -1.28 14.06
N TYR A 163 -0.58 -0.40 13.17
CA TYR A 163 -1.20 0.85 13.60
C TYR A 163 -2.51 1.15 12.87
N GLY A 164 -3.56 1.45 13.65
CA GLY A 164 -4.87 1.81 13.12
C GLY A 164 -4.81 3.04 12.22
N ILE A 165 -5.87 3.24 11.43
CA ILE A 165 -5.98 4.28 10.39
C ILE A 165 -5.77 5.70 10.94
N ASP A 166 -5.95 5.86 12.25
CA ASP A 166 -5.88 7.14 12.95
C ASP A 166 -4.53 7.39 13.62
N HIS A 167 -3.54 6.51 13.45
CA HIS A 167 -2.26 6.69 14.11
C HIS A 167 -1.44 7.80 13.45
N GLU A 168 -0.96 8.73 14.27
CA GLU A 168 -0.21 9.90 13.80
C GLU A 168 1.11 9.53 13.11
N ASP A 169 1.65 8.34 13.40
CA ASP A 169 2.91 7.82 12.83
C ASP A 169 2.73 6.95 11.59
N TYR A 170 1.50 6.82 11.07
CA TYR A 170 1.25 5.85 10.02
C TYR A 170 2.05 6.13 8.74
N ALA A 171 2.14 7.39 8.28
CA ALA A 171 2.96 7.78 7.13
C ALA A 171 3.65 9.12 7.43
N ILE A 172 4.97 9.08 7.56
CA ILE A 172 5.79 10.23 7.96
C ILE A 172 6.67 10.63 6.77
N THR A 173 6.44 11.83 6.25
CA THR A 173 7.28 12.44 5.20
C THR A 173 8.47 13.18 5.82
N ALA A 174 9.44 13.58 5.00
CA ALA A 174 10.60 14.35 5.48
C ALA A 174 10.17 15.64 6.20
N ALA A 175 9.18 16.36 5.64
CA ALA A 175 8.67 17.60 6.24
C ALA A 175 7.97 17.36 7.59
N GLU A 176 7.26 16.23 7.76
CA GLU A 176 6.66 15.87 9.03
C GLU A 176 7.71 15.46 10.07
N ALA A 177 8.72 14.69 9.66
CA ALA A 177 9.86 14.35 10.53
C ALA A 177 10.64 15.60 10.97
N GLU A 178 10.90 16.55 10.07
CA GLU A 178 11.51 17.85 10.38
C GLU A 178 10.70 18.63 11.43
N ARG A 179 9.36 18.71 11.27
CA ARG A 179 8.49 19.36 12.26
C ARG A 179 8.63 18.71 13.63
N ARG A 180 8.55 17.38 13.72
CA ARG A 180 8.64 16.65 14.99
C ARG A 180 10.00 16.76 15.66
N ALA A 181 11.08 16.81 14.88
CA ALA A 181 12.42 17.04 15.38
C ALA A 181 12.64 18.42 16.03
N THR A 182 11.75 19.37 15.77
CA THR A 182 11.78 20.75 16.31
C THR A 182 10.72 20.99 17.37
N ALA A 183 9.72 20.12 17.48
CA ALA A 183 8.71 20.22 18.52
C ALA A 183 9.39 20.09 19.89
N PRO A 184 9.13 21.01 20.84
CA PRO A 184 9.62 20.84 22.21
C PRO A 184 9.11 19.49 22.73
N SER A 185 9.98 18.73 23.39
CA SER A 185 9.64 17.44 24.02
C SER A 185 8.60 17.63 25.13
N GLY A 186 7.36 17.92 24.76
CA GLY A 186 6.26 18.31 25.63
C GLY A 186 5.46 17.09 26.05
N GLY A 187 5.86 16.49 27.18
CA GLY A 187 5.00 15.77 28.11
C GLY A 187 3.96 14.79 27.55
N GLN A 188 4.35 13.53 27.38
CA GLN A 188 3.43 12.43 27.69
C GLN A 188 3.19 12.42 29.21
N GLY A 189 2.29 13.30 29.63
CA GLY A 189 1.88 13.51 31.02
C GLY A 189 0.52 14.17 31.02
N GLY A 190 -0.46 13.54 30.35
CA GLY A 190 -1.86 13.94 30.47
C GLY A 190 -2.36 13.62 31.88
N PRO A 191 -3.04 14.55 32.58
CA PRO A 191 -3.50 14.35 33.94
C PRO A 191 -4.68 13.37 33.94
N SER A 192 -4.43 12.13 34.32
CA SER A 192 -5.51 11.26 34.81
C SER A 192 -6.04 11.88 36.09
N GLY A 193 -7.34 12.20 36.10
CA GLY A 193 -8.04 12.78 37.24
C GLY A 193 -7.76 12.01 38.52
N GLY A 194 -7.39 12.74 39.56
CA GLY A 194 -7.17 12.20 40.89
C GLY A 194 -8.45 11.64 41.47
N THR A 195 -8.57 10.32 41.49
CA THR A 195 -9.24 9.58 42.55
C THR A 195 -8.19 8.76 43.28
N ALA A 196 -8.16 8.92 44.61
CA ALA A 196 -7.15 8.41 45.53
C ALA A 196 -6.98 6.87 45.48
N PRO A 197 -5.80 6.34 45.88
CA PRO A 197 -5.49 4.92 45.76
C PRO A 197 -6.11 4.10 46.90
N ALA A 198 -6.76 2.99 46.53
CA ALA A 198 -6.97 1.87 47.45
C ALA A 198 -5.68 1.02 47.49
N ALA A 199 -5.28 0.67 48.70
CA ALA A 199 -4.05 -0.04 49.00
C ALA A 199 -4.04 -1.49 48.47
N GLY A 200 -2.87 -1.92 47.99
CA GLY A 200 -2.43 -3.31 48.02
C GLY A 200 -2.23 -3.98 46.66
N ASP A 201 -1.00 -3.97 46.14
CA ASP A 201 -0.34 -5.20 45.67
C ASP A 201 1.19 -4.98 45.46
N PRO A 202 2.10 -5.79 46.05
CA PRO A 202 3.53 -5.64 45.91
C PRO A 202 4.14 -6.75 45.04
N ALA A 203 3.94 -6.75 43.73
CA ALA A 203 4.76 -7.55 42.80
C ALA A 203 4.46 -7.18 41.34
N GLY A 204 5.39 -6.47 40.69
CA GLY A 204 5.25 -6.20 39.27
C GLY A 204 6.05 -4.98 38.87
N ARG A 205 7.38 -5.08 38.98
CA ARG A 205 8.31 -4.13 38.37
C ARG A 205 8.10 -4.22 36.86
N ARG A 206 7.11 -3.48 36.34
CA ARG A 206 6.96 -3.19 34.91
C ARG A 206 8.17 -2.35 34.54
N THR A 207 9.21 -3.01 34.06
CA THR A 207 10.25 -2.41 33.26
C THR A 207 9.54 -1.78 32.07
N LEU A 208 9.28 -0.48 32.14
CA LEU A 208 9.02 0.34 30.97
C LEU A 208 10.31 0.27 30.15
N THR A 209 10.40 -0.71 29.25
CA THR A 209 11.37 -0.66 28.17
C THR A 209 11.03 0.60 27.40
N ALA A 210 11.84 1.65 27.57
CA ALA A 210 11.75 2.85 26.77
C ALA A 210 11.71 2.42 25.31
N GLU A 211 10.60 2.67 24.62
CA GLU A 211 10.58 2.56 23.18
C GLU A 211 11.74 3.42 22.65
N PRO A 212 12.55 2.90 21.71
CA PRO A 212 13.57 3.73 21.10
C PRO A 212 12.85 4.91 20.44
N LEU A 213 12.97 6.09 21.04
CA LEU A 213 12.47 7.32 20.47
C LEU A 213 13.07 7.45 19.07
N THR A 214 12.22 7.37 18.05
CA THR A 214 12.60 7.62 16.66
C THR A 214 13.39 8.93 16.58
N ASP A 215 14.62 8.86 16.05
CA ASP A 215 15.38 10.06 15.73
C ASP A 215 14.83 10.69 14.45
N TYR A 216 13.87 11.59 14.64
CA TYR A 216 13.19 12.28 13.55
C TYR A 216 14.12 13.16 12.69
N ARG A 217 15.29 13.59 13.22
CA ARG A 217 16.27 14.33 12.40
C ARG A 217 16.96 13.42 11.41
N THR A 218 17.40 12.26 11.88
CA THR A 218 18.01 11.23 11.03
C THR A 218 17.00 10.75 10.00
N LEU A 219 15.77 10.41 10.41
CA LEU A 219 14.70 10.01 9.49
C LEU A 219 14.43 11.05 8.40
N ALA A 220 14.34 12.33 8.76
CA ALA A 220 14.16 13.40 7.78
C ALA A 220 15.30 13.43 6.76
N ALA A 221 16.56 13.35 7.20
CA ALA A 221 17.71 13.36 6.32
C ALA A 221 17.70 12.18 5.33
N GLU A 222 17.40 10.97 5.82
CA GLU A 222 17.32 9.77 4.99
C GLU A 222 16.21 9.87 3.93
N LEU A 223 15.04 10.42 4.29
CA LEU A 223 13.95 10.68 3.34
C LEU A 223 14.33 11.73 2.29
N ARG A 224 15.04 12.80 2.69
CA ARG A 224 15.56 13.83 1.76
C ARG A 224 16.58 13.25 0.79
N ASP A 225 17.35 12.26 1.19
CA ASP A 225 18.30 11.59 0.30
C ASP A 225 17.59 10.77 -0.77
N ILE A 226 16.50 10.10 -0.44
CA ILE A 226 15.64 9.44 -1.45
C ILE A 226 15.04 10.48 -2.40
N GLU A 227 14.49 11.59 -1.90
CA GLU A 227 13.96 12.69 -2.74
C GLU A 227 15.04 13.25 -3.69
N ARG A 228 16.28 13.38 -3.20
CA ARG A 228 17.40 13.85 -4.00
C ARG A 228 17.77 12.84 -5.08
N ALA A 229 17.88 11.56 -4.73
CA ALA A 229 18.17 10.49 -5.68
C ALA A 229 17.12 10.45 -6.80
N GLN A 230 15.84 10.53 -6.45
CA GLN A 230 14.74 10.56 -7.41
C GLN A 230 14.76 11.81 -8.32
N ARG A 231 15.09 12.98 -7.78
CA ARG A 231 15.22 14.20 -8.60
C ARG A 231 16.41 14.14 -9.56
N VAL A 232 17.52 13.55 -9.15
CA VAL A 232 18.75 13.48 -9.96
C VAL A 232 18.67 12.37 -11.01
N HIS A 233 18.19 11.19 -10.63
CA HIS A 233 18.19 10.00 -11.48
C HIS A 233 16.86 9.76 -12.20
N GLY A 234 15.78 10.40 -11.74
CA GLY A 234 14.43 10.14 -12.21
C GLY A 234 13.95 8.73 -11.86
N ILE A 235 12.80 8.36 -12.42
CA ILE A 235 12.26 7.00 -12.31
C ILE A 235 12.77 6.20 -13.50
N ALA A 236 13.66 5.24 -13.23
CA ALA A 236 14.31 4.44 -14.26
C ALA A 236 13.29 3.78 -15.19
N ALA A 237 13.43 4.01 -16.49
CA ALA A 237 12.44 3.51 -17.43
C ALA A 237 12.42 1.99 -17.54
N THR A 238 11.26 1.43 -17.92
CA THR A 238 11.20 0.02 -18.36
C THR A 238 12.10 -0.16 -19.58
N THR A 239 12.87 -1.24 -19.59
CA THR A 239 13.69 -1.67 -20.72
C THR A 239 12.81 -2.19 -21.86
N VAL A 240 13.41 -2.37 -23.05
CA VAL A 240 12.74 -3.00 -24.20
C VAL A 240 12.20 -4.39 -23.84
N ARG A 241 13.00 -5.19 -23.11
CA ARG A 241 12.63 -6.53 -22.66
C ARG A 241 11.42 -6.51 -21.72
N GLU A 242 11.41 -5.60 -20.76
CA GLU A 242 10.28 -5.43 -19.82
C GLU A 242 9.00 -4.99 -20.55
N ARG A 243 9.11 -4.07 -21.51
CA ARG A 243 7.97 -3.67 -22.35
C ARG A 243 7.42 -4.81 -23.19
N LEU A 244 8.29 -5.64 -23.77
CA LEU A 244 7.88 -6.83 -24.50
C LEU A 244 7.16 -7.82 -23.58
N ALA A 245 7.72 -8.10 -22.40
CA ALA A 245 7.10 -8.98 -21.41
C ALA A 245 5.72 -8.46 -20.96
N ALA A 246 5.58 -7.15 -20.75
CA ALA A 246 4.29 -6.53 -20.42
C ALA A 246 3.27 -6.68 -21.55
N ARG A 247 3.68 -6.50 -22.82
CA ARG A 247 2.82 -6.74 -23.98
C ARG A 247 2.39 -8.20 -24.08
N LEU A 248 3.28 -9.16 -23.86
CA LEU A 248 2.94 -10.58 -23.89
C LEU A 248 1.95 -10.96 -22.78
N ARG A 249 2.11 -10.40 -21.56
CA ARG A 249 1.12 -10.58 -20.48
C ARG A 249 -0.24 -9.99 -20.83
N ARG A 250 -0.28 -8.84 -21.50
CA ARG A 250 -1.54 -8.27 -22.00
C ARG A 250 -2.23 -9.18 -23.01
N VAL A 251 -1.46 -9.73 -23.94
CA VAL A 251 -1.99 -10.68 -24.93
C VAL A 251 -2.48 -11.95 -24.23
N ALA A 252 -1.71 -12.52 -23.31
CA ALA A 252 -2.13 -13.69 -22.53
C ALA A 252 -3.42 -13.43 -21.75
N ALA A 253 -3.49 -12.32 -21.01
CA ALA A 253 -4.69 -11.94 -20.28
C ALA A 253 -5.91 -11.74 -21.21
N ALA A 254 -5.72 -11.13 -22.38
CA ALA A 254 -6.79 -10.97 -23.36
C ALA A 254 -7.23 -12.30 -24.03
N LEU A 255 -6.42 -13.36 -23.92
CA LEU A 255 -6.78 -14.72 -24.35
C LEU A 255 -7.43 -15.52 -23.22
N GLU A 256 -7.09 -15.23 -21.96
CA GLU A 256 -7.65 -15.86 -20.76
C GLU A 256 -9.01 -15.28 -20.37
N VAL A 257 -9.22 -13.98 -20.62
CA VAL A 257 -10.51 -13.31 -20.43
C VAL A 257 -11.34 -13.48 -21.70
N PRO A 258 -12.38 -14.33 -21.68
CA PRO A 258 -13.26 -14.47 -22.83
C PRO A 258 -14.00 -13.15 -23.12
N ARG A 259 -14.34 -12.96 -24.40
CA ARG A 259 -14.98 -11.76 -24.94
C ARG A 259 -16.49 -11.82 -24.84
#